data_AF-A0AA37HJ09-F1
#
_entry.id   AF-A0AA37HJ09-F1
#
_cell.length_a   1.000
_cell.length_b   1.000
_cell.length_c   1.000
_cell.angle_alpha   90.00
_cell.angle_beta   90.00
_cell.angle_gamma   90.00
#
_symmetry.space_group_name_H-M   'P 1'
#
loop_
_entity.id
_entity.type
_entity.pdbx_description
1 polymer ?
#
loop_
_entity_poly.entity_id
_entity_poly.type
_entity_poly.pdbx_seq_one_letter_code
_entity_poly.pdbx_strand_id
1 'polypeptide(L)'
;MSENQAHFPIAVMARVLGVSKAGYYTWVSRPLSARTQADEVLLRRIRTIHLGSRQTYGSPRVQAELRDQGEAHSRKRIARLMRQAGLVGACPVALG
;
A
#
# COMPACT_ATOMS: atom_id res chain seq x y z
N MET A 1 -25.30 -10.37 8.65
CA MET A 1 -25.27 -9.53 9.87
C MET A 1 -24.44 -8.30 9.55
N SER A 2 -25.03 -7.14 9.76
CA SER A 2 -24.58 -5.82 9.32
C SER A 2 -23.90 -5.07 10.46
N GLU A 3 -22.65 -4.67 10.30
CA GLU A 3 -21.99 -3.79 11.26
C GLU A 3 -21.30 -2.61 10.55
N ASN A 4 -22.00 -1.47 10.63
CA ASN A 4 -21.45 -0.16 10.93
C ASN A 4 -20.53 0.52 9.89
N GLN A 5 -21.09 1.19 8.87
CA GLN A 5 -20.37 2.24 8.12
C GLN A 5 -21.28 3.41 7.67
N ALA A 6 -20.89 4.59 8.15
CA ALA A 6 -21.12 5.96 7.67
C ALA A 6 -22.38 6.74 8.10
N HIS A 7 -22.13 7.74 8.95
CA HIS A 7 -22.99 8.83 9.46
C HIS A 7 -23.60 9.78 8.40
N PHE A 8 -23.60 9.44 7.11
CA PHE A 8 -24.17 10.31 6.08
C PHE A 8 -24.94 9.49 5.04
N PRO A 9 -26.20 9.85 4.73
CA PRO A 9 -26.96 9.17 3.69
C PRO A 9 -26.19 9.21 2.37
N ILE A 10 -26.14 8.07 1.68
CA ILE A 10 -25.44 7.90 0.39
C ILE A 10 -25.88 8.94 -0.65
N ALA A 11 -27.14 9.39 -0.57
CA ALA A 11 -27.67 10.48 -1.40
C ALA A 11 -26.94 11.81 -1.21
N VAL A 12 -26.48 12.11 0.02
CA VAL A 12 -25.69 13.29 0.36
C VAL A 12 -24.29 13.15 -0.22
N MET A 13 -23.64 12.00 -0.02
CA MET A 13 -22.30 11.77 -0.57
C MET A 13 -22.26 11.80 -2.09
N ALA A 14 -23.23 11.18 -2.77
CA ALA A 14 -23.35 11.20 -4.22
C ALA A 14 -23.55 12.63 -4.76
N ARG A 15 -24.38 13.44 -4.09
CA ARG A 15 -24.61 14.84 -4.46
C ARG A 15 -23.37 15.70 -4.27
N VAL A 16 -22.65 15.55 -3.15
CA VAL A 16 -21.40 16.28 -2.88
C VAL A 16 -20.34 15.96 -3.93
N LEU A 17 -20.27 14.71 -4.37
CA LEU A 17 -19.32 14.24 -5.38
C LEU A 17 -19.81 14.47 -6.83
N GLY A 18 -21.00 15.01 -7.05
CA GLY A 18 -21.57 15.24 -8.39
C GLY A 18 -21.85 13.97 -9.20
N VAL A 19 -21.99 12.81 -8.54
CA VAL A 19 -22.25 11.52 -9.19
C VAL A 19 -23.67 11.03 -8.87
N SER A 20 -24.22 10.19 -9.74
CA SER A 20 -25.50 9.50 -9.42
C SER A 20 -25.30 8.51 -8.26
N LYS A 21 -26.37 8.07 -7.59
CA LYS A 21 -26.28 7.03 -6.55
C LYS A 21 -25.63 5.75 -7.09
N ALA A 22 -25.96 5.36 -8.33
CA ALA A 22 -25.31 4.25 -9.02
C ALA A 22 -23.83 4.56 -9.32
N GLY A 23 -23.51 5.79 -9.73
CA GLY A 23 -22.14 6.27 -9.89
C GLY A 23 -21.32 6.19 -8.60
N TYR A 24 -21.93 6.56 -7.46
CA TYR A 24 -21.34 6.43 -6.13
C TYR A 24 -21.06 4.96 -5.80
N TYR A 25 -22.03 4.06 -5.98
CA TYR A 25 -21.79 2.64 -5.78
C TYR A 25 -20.72 2.11 -6.72
N THR A 26 -20.71 2.48 -8.01
CA THR A 26 -19.65 2.03 -8.93
C THR A 26 -18.28 2.62 -8.59
N TRP A 27 -18.22 3.80 -7.98
CA TRP A 27 -16.98 4.42 -7.52
C TRP A 27 -16.47 3.76 -6.23
N VAL A 28 -17.34 3.52 -5.26
CA VAL A 28 -17.03 2.80 -4.00
C VAL A 28 -16.73 1.32 -4.25
N SER A 29 -17.45 0.69 -5.18
CA SER A 29 -17.35 -0.72 -5.50
C SER A 29 -16.31 -1.01 -6.58
N ARG A 30 -15.51 -0.03 -7.03
CA ARG A 30 -14.45 -0.32 -8.00
C ARG A 30 -13.53 -1.36 -7.38
N PRO A 31 -13.47 -2.58 -7.93
CA PRO A 31 -12.53 -3.57 -7.43
C PRO A 31 -11.13 -2.98 -7.54
N LEU A 32 -10.29 -3.26 -6.53
CA LEU A 32 -8.89 -2.86 -6.54
C LEU A 32 -8.31 -3.23 -7.90
N SER A 33 -7.73 -2.25 -8.61
CA SER A 33 -7.13 -2.52 -9.91
C SER A 33 -6.13 -3.65 -9.80
N ALA A 34 -5.91 -4.44 -10.86
CA ALA A 34 -4.91 -5.50 -10.86
C ALA A 34 -3.53 -5.01 -10.36
N ARG A 35 -3.22 -3.73 -10.66
CA ARG A 35 -2.02 -3.04 -10.17
C ARG A 35 -2.04 -2.82 -8.66
N THR A 36 -3.18 -2.43 -8.09
CA THR A 36 -3.33 -2.23 -6.63
C THR A 36 -3.22 -3.54 -5.89
N GLN A 37 -3.86 -4.61 -6.39
CA GLN A 37 -3.74 -5.95 -5.82
C GLN A 37 -2.28 -6.44 -5.86
N ALA A 38 -1.58 -6.26 -6.99
CA ALA A 38 -0.17 -6.60 -7.09
C ALA A 38 0.72 -5.76 -6.16
N ASP A 39 0.39 -4.47 -5.96
CA ASP A 39 1.09 -3.60 -5.01
C ASP A 39 0.85 -4.04 -3.55
N GLU A 40 -0.33 -4.53 -3.19
CA GLU A 40 -0.62 -5.08 -1.86
C GLU A 40 0.12 -6.40 -1.59
N VAL A 41 0.17 -7.29 -2.57
CA VAL A 41 0.96 -8.53 -2.50
C VAL A 41 2.43 -8.20 -2.28
N LEU A 42 2.98 -7.30 -3.10
CA LEU A 42 4.37 -6.86 -2.97
C LEU A 42 4.63 -6.17 -1.63
N LEU A 43 3.70 -5.32 -1.16
CA LEU A 43 3.85 -4.64 0.12
C LEU A 43 3.88 -5.62 1.30
N ARG A 44 3.12 -6.71 1.26
CA ARG A 44 3.21 -7.78 2.27
C ARG A 44 4.61 -8.39 2.32
N ARG A 45 5.19 -8.72 1.17
CA ARG A 45 6.58 -9.23 1.09
C ARG A 45 7.59 -8.23 1.64
N ILE A 46 7.47 -6.97 1.23
CA ILE A 46 8.31 -5.87 1.73
C ILE A 46 8.26 -5.79 3.27
N ARG A 47 7.06 -5.88 3.86
CA ARG A 47 6.89 -5.86 5.33
C ARG A 47 7.57 -7.05 6.01
N THR A 48 7.41 -8.26 5.46
CA THR A 48 8.05 -9.47 6.00
C THR A 48 9.57 -9.31 6.02
N ILE A 49 10.17 -8.89 4.91
CA ILE A 49 11.62 -8.69 4.80
C ILE A 49 12.09 -7.59 5.76
N HIS A 50 11.37 -6.46 5.78
CA HIS A 50 11.71 -5.34 6.63
C HIS A 50 11.65 -5.71 8.12
N LEU A 51 10.61 -6.41 8.55
CA LEU A 51 10.48 -6.90 9.93
C LEU A 51 11.58 -7.93 10.27
N GLY A 52 11.84 -8.89 9.38
CA GLY A 52 12.90 -9.88 9.54
C GLY A 52 14.30 -9.25 9.68
N SER A 53 14.51 -8.09 9.03
CA SER A 53 15.74 -7.30 9.16
C SER A 53 15.84 -6.47 10.46
N ARG A 54 14.91 -6.64 11.41
CA ARG A 54 14.73 -5.74 12.57
C ARG A 54 14.55 -4.28 12.15
N GLN A 55 13.80 -4.06 11.07
CA GLN A 55 13.50 -2.74 10.51
C GLN A 55 14.73 -1.97 10.01
N THR A 56 15.89 -2.62 9.85
CA THR A 56 17.11 -1.95 9.39
C THR A 56 17.18 -1.80 7.88
N TYR A 57 16.45 -2.62 7.12
CA TYR A 57 16.55 -2.63 5.66
C TYR A 57 15.68 -1.56 5.02
N GLY A 58 16.33 -0.66 4.28
CA GLY A 58 15.70 0.27 3.34
C GLY A 58 15.48 -0.36 1.95
N SER A 59 14.94 0.42 1.02
CA SER A 59 14.63 -0.05 -0.35
C SER A 59 15.77 -0.77 -1.11
N PRO A 60 17.08 -0.42 -0.99
CA PRO A 60 18.14 -1.23 -1.61
C PRO A 60 18.18 -2.67 -1.13
N ARG A 61 18.17 -2.87 0.20
CA ARG A 61 18.36 -4.20 0.81
C ARG A 61 17.11 -5.05 0.68
N VAL A 62 15.92 -4.42 0.79
CA VAL A 62 14.65 -5.08 0.47
C VAL A 62 14.61 -5.55 -0.99
N GLN A 63 15.12 -4.76 -1.93
CA GLN A 63 15.18 -5.15 -3.34
C GLN A 63 16.13 -6.34 -3.57
N ALA A 64 17.29 -6.36 -2.91
CA ALA A 64 18.22 -7.47 -3.02
C ALA A 64 17.57 -8.77 -2.53
N GLU A 65 16.97 -8.75 -1.34
CA GLU A 65 16.28 -9.91 -0.76
C GLU A 65 15.12 -10.42 -1.64
N LEU A 66 14.30 -9.51 -2.20
CA LEU A 66 13.25 -9.90 -3.15
C LEU A 66 13.82 -10.58 -4.40
N ARG A 67 14.95 -10.09 -4.93
CA ARG A 67 15.63 -10.71 -6.08
C ARG A 67 16.18 -12.10 -5.75
N ASP A 68 16.73 -12.27 -4.56
CA ASP A 68 17.24 -13.56 -4.09
C ASP A 68 16.10 -14.59 -3.92
N GLN A 69 14.89 -14.10 -3.63
CA GLN A 69 13.64 -14.89 -3.61
C GLN A 69 13.02 -15.10 -5.01
N GLY A 70 13.68 -14.64 -6.08
CA GLY A 70 13.20 -14.77 -7.47
C GLY A 70 12.18 -13.71 -7.90
N GLU A 71 11.88 -12.71 -7.07
CA GLU A 71 10.91 -11.65 -7.36
C GLU A 71 11.63 -10.38 -7.88
N ALA A 72 11.60 -10.17 -9.20
CA ALA A 72 12.20 -8.99 -9.82
C ALA A 72 11.27 -7.77 -9.80
N HIS A 73 11.60 -6.78 -8.97
CA HIS A 73 10.89 -5.50 -8.91
C HIS A 73 11.81 -4.28 -9.01
N SER A 74 11.28 -3.19 -9.59
CA SER A 74 12.03 -1.95 -9.70
C SER A 74 12.20 -1.29 -8.33
N ARG A 75 13.40 -0.78 -8.07
CA ARG A 75 13.71 -0.04 -6.84
C ARG A 75 12.73 1.12 -6.58
N LYS A 76 12.34 1.84 -7.64
CA LYS A 76 11.37 2.95 -7.56
C LYS A 76 10.01 2.48 -7.04
N ARG A 77 9.52 1.31 -7.49
CA ARG A 77 8.26 0.72 -7.02
C ARG A 77 8.35 0.35 -5.55
N ILE A 78 9.42 -0.34 -5.14
CA ILE A 78 9.66 -0.74 -3.75
C ILE A 78 9.74 0.50 -2.85
N ALA A 79 10.55 1.49 -3.22
CA ALA A 79 10.72 2.73 -2.45
C ALA A 79 9.39 3.49 -2.29
N ARG A 80 8.57 3.56 -3.35
CA ARG A 80 7.23 4.15 -3.28
C ARG A 80 6.35 3.42 -2.27
N LEU A 81 6.29 2.08 -2.33
CA LEU A 81 5.46 1.27 -1.43
C LEU A 81 5.93 1.35 0.01
N MET A 82 7.24 1.33 0.26
CA MET A 82 7.82 1.54 1.58
C MET A 82 7.41 2.91 2.15
N ARG A 83 7.53 3.99 1.36
CA ARG A 83 7.12 5.33 1.77
C ARG A 83 5.62 5.40 2.08
N GLN A 84 4.77 4.81 1.23
CA GLN A 84 3.32 4.77 1.45
C GLN A 84 2.94 4.00 2.73
N ALA A 85 3.74 3.03 3.14
CA ALA A 85 3.53 2.24 4.33
C ALA A 85 4.31 2.71 5.57
N GLY A 86 5.01 3.86 5.49
CA GLY A 86 5.81 4.40 6.59
C GLY A 86 7.04 3.56 6.96
N LEU A 87 7.51 2.68 6.08
CA LEU A 87 8.66 1.81 6.32
C LEU A 87 9.96 2.56 5.99
N VAL A 88 10.82 2.71 6.99
CA VAL A 88 12.13 3.36 6.87
C VAL A 88 13.20 2.39 7.32
N GLY A 89 14.23 2.20 6.49
CA GLY A 89 15.41 1.48 6.95
C GLY A 89 16.16 2.30 7.98
N ALA A 90 16.94 1.65 8.83
CA ALA A 90 17.95 2.33 9.62
C ALA A 90 19.00 2.91 8.65
N CYS A 91 18.84 4.18 8.29
CA CYS A 91 19.97 4.98 7.88
C CYS A 91 20.91 5.04 9.10
N PRO A 92 22.20 4.68 8.99
CA PRO A 92 23.14 5.07 10.01
C PRO A 92 23.27 6.59 9.90
N VAL A 93 22.45 7.34 10.63
CA VAL A 93 22.89 8.66 11.10
C VAL A 93 24.06 8.32 12.02
N ALA A 94 25.24 8.76 11.61
CA ALA A 94 26.42 8.71 12.44
C ALA A 94 26.06 9.28 13.81
N LEU A 95 26.24 8.47 14.85
CA LEU A 95 26.46 9.01 16.19
C LEU A 95 27.79 9.75 16.10
N GLY A 96 27.70 11.08 16.01
CA GLY A 96 28.81 12.02 15.98
C GLY A 96 28.35 13.32 16.60
#